data_AF-A0A177B2S3-F1
#
_entry.id   AF-A0A177B2S3-F1
#
_cell.length_a   1.000
_cell.length_b   1.000
_cell.length_c   1.000
_cell.angle_alpha   90.00
_cell.angle_beta   90.00
_cell.angle_gamma   90.00
#
_symmetry.space_group_name_H-M   'P 1'
#
loop_
_entity.id
_entity.type
_entity.pdbx_description
1 polymer ?
#
loop_
_entity_poly.entity_id
_entity_poly.type
_entity_poly.pdbx_seq_one_letter_code
_entity_poly.pdbx_strand_id
1 'polypeptide(L)'
;MIDLIQEKWRIIKVTDLRIYFNNEIALIDGCRFLAGIYEYRNSCGIQIFKNLAKFALKDYSLPISNACVERIFSTLAHIKFKCRNRMNIDILSSLIRINITLELYETLCDKY
;
A
#
# COMPACT_ATOMS: atom_id res chain seq x y z
N MET A 1 1.68 -21.87 9.62
CA MET A 1 1.59 -20.39 9.52
C MET A 1 0.33 -19.97 8.77
N ILE A 2 0.04 -20.58 7.62
CA ILE A 2 -1.19 -20.37 6.84
C ILE A 2 -2.45 -20.76 7.63
N ASP A 3 -2.39 -21.86 8.41
CA ASP A 3 -3.54 -22.32 9.21
C ASP A 3 -4.00 -21.31 10.27
N LEU A 4 -3.05 -20.55 10.84
CA LEU A 4 -3.34 -19.51 11.82
C LEU A 4 -4.10 -18.34 11.16
N ILE A 5 -3.72 -17.97 9.94
CA ILE A 5 -4.37 -16.91 9.17
C ILE A 5 -5.79 -17.35 8.79
N GLN A 6 -5.94 -18.59 8.34
CA GLN A 6 -7.23 -19.16 7.97
C GLN A 6 -8.21 -19.22 9.15
N GLU A 7 -7.73 -19.57 10.34
CA GLU A 7 -8.57 -19.58 11.54
C GLU A 7 -9.01 -18.18 11.94
N LYS A 8 -8.11 -17.18 11.89
CA LYS A 8 -8.47 -15.77 12.13
C LYS A 8 -9.43 -15.23 11.08
N TRP A 9 -9.32 -15.69 9.84
CA TRP A 9 -10.25 -15.36 8.76
C TRP A 9 -11.64 -16.00 8.94
N ARG A 10 -11.76 -17.11 9.67
CA ARG A 10 -13.08 -17.64 10.04
C ARG A 10 -13.72 -16.77 11.12
N ILE A 11 -12.95 -16.39 12.13
CA ILE A 11 -13.41 -15.58 13.25
C ILE A 11 -13.87 -14.18 12.78
N ILE A 12 -13.16 -13.57 11.83
CA ILE A 12 -13.51 -12.23 11.34
C ILE A 12 -14.90 -12.18 10.67
N LYS A 13 -15.34 -13.28 10.03
CA LYS A 13 -16.67 -13.36 9.40
C LYS A 13 -17.81 -13.43 10.40
N VAL A 14 -17.55 -13.97 11.59
CA VAL A 14 -18.53 -14.09 12.67
C VAL A 14 -18.56 -12.83 13.54
N THR A 15 -17.47 -12.06 13.53
CA THR A 15 -17.35 -10.84 14.33
C THR A 15 -18.15 -9.71 13.69
N ASP A 16 -18.95 -9.01 14.48
CA ASP A 16 -19.72 -7.86 13.99
C ASP A 16 -18.82 -6.62 13.86
N LEU A 17 -18.13 -6.52 12.73
CA LEU A 17 -17.27 -5.38 12.40
C LEU A 17 -18.07 -4.12 12.02
N ARG A 18 -19.37 -4.24 11.74
CA ARG A 18 -20.21 -3.11 11.32
C ARG A 18 -20.32 -2.06 12.41
N ILE A 19 -20.47 -2.52 13.66
CA ILE A 19 -20.52 -1.68 14.85
C ILE A 19 -19.19 -0.91 15.03
N TYR A 20 -18.06 -1.57 14.80
CA TYR A 20 -16.75 -0.96 14.96
C TYR A 20 -16.46 0.13 13.92
N PHE A 21 -16.94 -0.05 12.69
CA PHE A 21 -16.78 0.92 11.60
C PHE A 21 -17.98 1.86 11.45
N ASN A 22 -18.84 2.01 12.47
CA ASN A 22 -20.03 2.87 12.43
C ASN A 22 -20.91 2.67 11.18
N ASN A 23 -21.03 1.44 10.68
CA ASN A 23 -21.71 1.08 9.43
C ASN A 23 -21.15 1.69 8.13
N GLU A 24 -20.00 2.36 8.16
CA GLU A 24 -19.40 3.05 7.00
C GLU A 24 -18.48 2.13 6.16
N ILE A 25 -18.54 0.81 6.32
CA ILE A 25 -17.63 -0.13 5.65
C ILE A 25 -17.63 0.04 4.12
N ALA A 26 -18.77 0.36 3.51
CA ALA A 26 -18.90 0.54 2.06
C ALA A 26 -18.23 1.81 1.51
N LEU A 27 -17.88 2.77 2.38
CA LEU A 27 -17.26 4.05 2.02
C LEU A 27 -15.74 4.06 2.22
N ILE A 28 -15.19 3.01 2.85
CA ILE A 28 -13.80 2.94 3.27
C ILE A 28 -12.96 2.21 2.20
N ASP A 29 -11.88 2.85 1.78
CA ASP A 29 -10.87 2.22 0.90
C ASP A 29 -10.27 0.96 1.54
N GLY A 30 -9.89 -0.03 0.73
CA GLY A 30 -9.37 -1.32 1.18
C GLY A 30 -8.17 -1.17 2.13
N CYS A 31 -7.25 -0.25 1.84
CA CYS A 31 -6.13 0.09 2.73
C CYS A 31 -6.59 0.56 4.11
N ARG A 32 -7.55 1.49 4.15
CA ARG A 32 -8.07 2.06 5.40
C ARG A 32 -8.84 1.05 6.21
N PHE A 33 -9.60 0.18 5.54
CA PHE A 33 -10.30 -0.93 6.18
C PHE A 33 -9.33 -1.90 6.85
N LEU A 34 -8.28 -2.32 6.12
CA LEU A 34 -7.26 -3.21 6.65
C LEU A 34 -6.44 -2.57 7.77
N ALA A 35 -6.17 -1.26 7.70
CA ALA A 35 -5.56 -0.50 8.79
C ALA A 35 -6.46 -0.49 10.04
N GLY A 36 -7.76 -0.28 9.87
CA GLY A 36 -8.73 -0.37 10.98
C GLY A 36 -8.78 -1.76 11.62
N ILE A 37 -8.69 -2.84 10.83
CA ILE A 37 -8.60 -4.21 11.35
C ILE A 37 -7.28 -4.45 12.08
N TYR A 38 -6.18 -3.85 11.63
CA TYR A 38 -4.90 -3.93 12.32
C TYR A 38 -4.97 -3.30 13.72
N GLU A 39 -5.69 -2.19 13.85
CA GLU A 39 -5.87 -1.48 15.11
C GLU A 39 -6.95 -2.10 16.00
N TYR A 40 -7.89 -2.86 15.42
CA TYR A 40 -9.01 -3.49 16.12
C TYR A 40 -8.54 -4.28 17.35
N ARG A 41 -9.19 -3.98 18.49
CA ARG A 41 -9.00 -4.68 19.76
C ARG A 41 -10.30 -5.31 20.20
N ASN A 42 -10.22 -6.52 20.74
CA ASN A 42 -11.36 -7.14 21.39
C ASN A 42 -11.67 -6.47 22.73
N SER A 43 -12.75 -6.92 23.39
CA SER A 43 -13.15 -6.46 24.73
C SER A 43 -12.09 -6.70 25.82
N CYS A 44 -11.06 -7.52 25.54
CA CYS A 44 -9.92 -7.79 26.42
C CYS A 44 -8.68 -6.92 26.07
N GLY A 45 -8.80 -6.02 25.09
CA GLY A 45 -7.71 -5.13 24.64
C GLY A 45 -6.67 -5.81 23.72
N ILE A 46 -6.90 -7.05 23.30
CA ILE A 46 -5.99 -7.85 22.48
C ILE A 46 -6.27 -7.63 20.99
N GLN A 47 -5.21 -7.41 20.21
CA GLN A 47 -5.27 -7.28 18.76
C GLN A 47 -5.33 -8.65 18.08
N ILE A 48 -6.52 -9.24 18.02
CA ILE A 48 -6.74 -10.60 17.51
C ILE A 48 -6.36 -10.74 16.02
N PHE A 49 -6.63 -9.71 15.22
CA PHE A 49 -6.49 -9.73 13.76
C PHE A 49 -5.18 -9.12 13.25
N LYS A 50 -4.24 -8.75 14.14
CA LYS A 50 -2.99 -8.09 13.78
C LYS A 50 -2.21 -8.80 12.67
N ASN A 51 -2.03 -10.11 12.80
CA ASN A 51 -1.26 -10.91 11.84
C ASN A 51 -1.98 -11.03 10.49
N LEU A 52 -3.31 -11.13 10.52
CA LEU A 52 -4.15 -11.20 9.32
C LEU A 52 -4.13 -9.87 8.57
N ALA A 53 -4.33 -8.75 9.27
CA ALA A 53 -4.26 -7.42 8.66
C ALA A 53 -2.86 -7.11 8.13
N LYS A 54 -1.81 -7.47 8.87
CA LYS A 54 -0.41 -7.31 8.40
C LYS A 54 -0.13 -8.13 7.14
N PHE A 55 -0.70 -9.33 7.01
CA PHE A 55 -0.59 -10.14 5.80
C PHE A 55 -1.33 -9.47 4.63
N ALA A 56 -2.59 -9.08 4.83
CA ALA A 56 -3.41 -8.44 3.81
C ALA A 56 -2.83 -7.10 3.34
N LEU A 57 -2.30 -6.28 4.24
CA LEU A 57 -1.63 -5.01 3.89
C LEU A 57 -0.37 -5.23 3.06
N LYS A 58 0.40 -6.29 3.36
CA LYS A 58 1.56 -6.66 2.53
C LYS A 58 1.13 -7.08 1.13
N ASP A 59 0.09 -7.90 1.03
CA ASP A 59 -0.42 -8.35 -0.27
C ASP A 59 -0.96 -7.16 -1.09
N TYR A 60 -1.65 -6.23 -0.43
CA TYR A 60 -2.14 -5.00 -1.06
C TYR A 60 -1.03 -4.05 -1.53
N SER A 61 0.17 -4.14 -0.94
CA SER A 61 1.34 -3.36 -1.38
C SER A 61 2.00 -3.89 -2.65
N LEU A 62 1.61 -5.08 -3.11
CA LEU A 62 2.15 -5.67 -4.32
C LEU A 62 1.48 -5.05 -5.56
N PRO A 63 2.25 -4.70 -6.59
CA PRO A 63 1.67 -4.27 -7.87
C PRO A 63 0.99 -5.45 -8.54
N ILE A 64 -0.35 -5.44 -8.58
CA ILE A 64 -1.16 -6.55 -9.09
C ILE A 64 -1.16 -6.60 -10.64
N SER A 65 -0.87 -5.48 -11.31
CA SER A 65 -0.98 -5.37 -12.78
C SER A 65 0.29 -4.83 -13.43
N ASN A 66 0.58 -5.35 -14.63
CA ASN A 66 1.63 -4.83 -15.51
C ASN A 66 1.46 -3.33 -15.80
N ALA A 67 0.24 -2.79 -15.74
CA ALA A 67 -0.02 -1.36 -15.89
C ALA A 67 0.75 -0.49 -14.87
N CYS A 68 1.00 -1.00 -13.65
CA CYS A 68 1.82 -0.31 -12.66
C CYS A 68 3.28 -0.20 -13.13
N VAL A 69 3.80 -1.26 -13.74
CA VAL A 69 5.16 -1.32 -14.27
C VAL A 69 5.27 -0.46 -15.54
N GLU A 70 4.26 -0.49 -16.42
CA GLU A 70 4.18 0.37 -17.61
C GLU A 70 4.16 1.86 -17.26
N ARG A 71 3.48 2.26 -16.17
CA ARG A 71 3.51 3.63 -15.68
C ARG A 71 4.94 4.06 -15.29
N ILE A 72 5.67 3.21 -14.58
CA ILE A 72 7.07 3.46 -14.21
C ILE A 72 7.95 3.54 -15.48
N PHE A 73 7.74 2.65 -16.45
CA PHE A 73 8.47 2.69 -17.72
C PHE A 73 8.16 3.94 -18.55
N SER A 74 6.93 4.45 -18.50
CA SER A 74 6.55 5.71 -19.14
C SER A 74 7.29 6.89 -18.50
N THR A 75 7.35 6.95 -17.16
CA THR A 75 8.14 7.96 -16.43
C THR A 75 9.64 7.86 -16.76
N LEU A 76 10.18 6.63 -16.82
CA LEU A 76 11.56 6.37 -17.22
C LEU A 76 11.84 6.84 -18.65
N ALA A 77 10.92 6.55 -19.59
CA ALA A 77 11.03 7.02 -20.96
C ALA A 77 10.99 8.55 -21.01
N HIS A 78 10.06 9.20 -20.30
CA HIS A 78 9.97 10.65 -20.24
C HIS A 78 11.28 11.31 -19.77
N ILE A 79 11.86 10.81 -18.67
CA ILE A 79 13.15 11.27 -18.14
C ILE A 79 14.27 11.06 -19.17
N LYS A 80 14.34 9.87 -19.77
CA LYS A 80 15.36 9.51 -20.77
C LYS A 80 15.26 10.37 -22.04
N PHE A 81 14.05 10.63 -22.53
CA PHE A 81 13.81 11.44 -23.72
C PHE A 81 14.04 12.93 -23.46
N LYS A 82 13.60 13.48 -22.31
CA LYS A 82 13.79 14.89 -21.96
C LYS A 82 15.26 15.24 -21.77
N CYS A 83 16.04 14.36 -21.14
CA CYS A 83 17.46 14.64 -20.87
C CYS A 83 18.40 14.31 -22.04
N ARG A 84 17.94 13.64 -23.12
CA ARG A 84 18.70 13.25 -24.34
C ARG A 84 20.16 12.79 -24.11
N ASN A 85 20.46 12.27 -22.92
CA ASN A 85 21.80 11.91 -22.51
C ASN A 85 21.89 10.40 -22.41
N ARG A 86 23.03 9.84 -22.84
CA ARG A 86 23.43 8.47 -22.48
C ARG A 86 23.75 8.44 -20.98
N MET A 87 22.72 8.61 -20.16
CA MET A 87 22.84 8.61 -18.70
C MET A 87 23.20 7.21 -18.25
N ASN A 88 24.16 7.13 -17.34
CA ASN A 88 24.46 5.88 -16.66
C ASN A 88 23.20 5.40 -15.90
N ILE A 89 23.00 4.09 -15.86
CA ILE A 89 21.86 3.41 -15.24
C ILE A 89 21.75 3.80 -13.75
N ASP A 90 22.87 4.00 -13.08
CA ASP A 90 22.91 4.41 -11.67
C ASP A 90 22.28 5.81 -11.44
N ILE A 91 22.61 6.76 -12.33
CA ILE A 91 22.07 8.11 -12.29
C ILE A 91 20.58 8.07 -12.65
N LEU A 92 20.21 7.27 -13.66
CA LEU A 92 18.82 7.10 -14.05
C LEU A 92 17.97 6.50 -12.91
N SER A 93 18.47 5.49 -12.20
CA SER A 93 17.79 4.90 -11.04
C SER A 93 17.60 5.93 -9.92
N SER A 94 18.63 6.72 -9.64
CA SER A 94 18.59 7.77 -8.62
C SER A 94 17.56 8.85 -8.97
N LEU A 95 17.54 9.28 -10.24
CA LEU A 95 16.62 10.30 -10.73
C LEU A 95 15.16 9.82 -10.74
N ILE A 96 14.91 8.56 -11.09
CA ILE A 96 13.57 7.96 -11.02
C ILE A 96 13.09 7.89 -9.57
N ARG A 97 13.96 7.46 -8.64
CA ARG A 97 13.62 7.43 -7.21
C ARG A 97 13.24 8.81 -6.70
N ILE A 98 14.04 9.83 -7.01
CA ILE A 98 13.75 11.22 -6.63
C ILE A 98 12.41 11.67 -7.21
N ASN A 99 12.15 11.44 -8.51
CA ASN A 99 10.89 11.84 -9.13
C ASN A 99 9.68 11.15 -8.49
N ILE A 100 9.75 9.84 -8.27
CA ILE A 100 8.68 9.09 -7.61
C ILE A 100 8.45 9.62 -6.19
N THR A 101 9.53 9.88 -5.45
CA THR A 101 9.45 10.47 -4.11
C THR A 101 8.77 11.85 -4.13
N LEU A 102 9.16 12.73 -5.05
CA LEU A 102 8.55 14.06 -5.19
C LEU A 102 7.08 13.99 -5.57
N GLU A 103 6.71 13.07 -6.47
CA GLU A 103 5.32 12.83 -6.87
C GLU A 103 4.47 12.30 -5.70
N LEU A 104 5.02 11.41 -4.87
CA LEU A 104 4.33 10.87 -3.70
C LEU A 104 4.10 11.89 -2.58
N TYR A 105 5.06 12.80 -2.36
CA TYR A 105 4.96 13.80 -1.30
C TYR A 105 4.31 15.11 -1.75
N GLU A 106 3.92 15.24 -3.03
CA GLU A 106 3.40 16.48 -3.64
C GLU A 106 4.32 17.71 -3.40
N THR A 107 5.60 17.48 -3.17
CA THR A 107 6.59 18.53 -2.90
C THR A 107 7.32 18.89 -4.18
N LEU A 108 7.41 20.19 -4.45
CA LEU A 108 8.30 20.72 -5.49
C LEU A 108 9.74 20.79 -4.97
N CYS A 109 10.70 20.63 -5.88
CA CYS A 109 12.15 20.75 -5.61
C CYS A 109 12.57 22.12 -5.03
N ASP A 110 11.66 23.09 -4.98
CA ASP A 110 11.90 24.46 -4.53
C ASP A 110 11.95 24.63 -3.00
N LYS A 111 11.63 23.57 -2.24
CA LYS A 111 11.62 23.57 -0.76
C LYS A 111 12.87 22.95 -0.12
N TYR A 112 13.95 22.77 -0.87
CA TYR A 112 15.25 22.28 -0.38
C TYR A 112 16.38 23.27 -0.67
#